data_AF-A0A226DS99-F1
#
_entry.id   AF-A0A226DS99-F1
#
_cell.length_a   1.000
_cell.length_b   1.000
_cell.length_c   1.000
_cell.angle_alpha   90.00
_cell.angle_beta   90.00
_cell.angle_gamma   90.00
#
_symmetry.space_group_name_H-M   'P 1'
#
loop_
_entity.id
_entity.type
_entity.pdbx_description
1 polymer ?
#
loop_
_entity_poly.entity_id
_entity_poly.type
_entity_poly.pdbx_seq_one_letter_code
_entity_poly.pdbx_strand_id
1 'polypeptide(L)'
;MELSPVTIPSEKLKIWKIFRDVGFEGEEILKVAKLAHVANEKEAFVVTSSDETYTFLREDDGGCKITKIPELCHVQVEEFVTGPISLAITEDGRLFSWWNNFTHTTLRENDLSIYVQLGRPSVNPTSSIGRPEVVMHTKEEKVVQVALAEGRVVALTAGGDIYQWGACTDNWDSPNLIPKNAKFDNKELISVVCGFDGMTFALSEDGEIFQWKYDTDAVSVSGMRGTPVKKIAATKTHIYALTEEETMHVCDTVSEGNPVWPSYPKLTNIQDIAAFWEDVLVIEFKNGTRLAGESDMLLMTSLKCRSLDEYFAELYQKSYRTIGMPSRMRPVQKGTLGREISNLWKTKDDVDVTFSVEGKTITAHKLILKSRSDYFAKMFSNEWTETAGSFYSKIEIKDTKFVTFEAFLFYLYHDKVTFSEYKYESIFDLMKLADSYCATNIARDCEKILMRGINTENAFFLVRNAASANALNLEGKVLKFILDNRVRLNLTKSSLPDLIEWMGQEALNKMALAMLRRY
;
A
#
# COMPACT_ATOMS: atom_id res chain seq x y z
N MET A 1 34.24 4.78 12.15
CA MET A 1 34.45 3.32 12.06
C MET A 1 33.76 2.90 10.78
N GLU A 2 34.51 2.79 9.69
CA GLU A 2 33.96 2.35 8.40
C GLU A 2 33.47 0.91 8.57
N LEU A 3 32.16 0.71 8.42
CA LEU A 3 31.57 -0.62 8.37
C LEU A 3 32.18 -1.33 7.15
N SER A 4 32.80 -2.49 7.36
CA SER A 4 33.24 -3.36 6.27
C SER A 4 32.10 -3.52 5.26
N PRO A 5 32.35 -3.41 3.95
CA PRO A 5 31.29 -3.56 2.96
C PRO A 5 30.65 -4.93 3.13
N VAL A 6 29.34 -4.95 3.32
CA VAL A 6 28.57 -6.19 3.52
C VAL A 6 28.57 -6.93 2.18
N THR A 7 29.33 -8.02 2.09
CA THR A 7 29.36 -8.90 0.93
C THR A 7 28.37 -10.05 1.10
N ILE A 8 27.90 -10.60 -0.01
CA ILE A 8 27.03 -11.77 -0.03
C ILE A 8 27.88 -13.00 0.29
N PRO A 9 27.53 -13.82 1.30
CA PRO A 9 28.24 -15.07 1.56
C PRO A 9 28.23 -15.98 0.33
N SER A 10 29.39 -16.56 -0.02
CA SER A 10 29.53 -17.42 -1.21
C SER A 10 28.47 -18.52 -1.26
N GLU A 11 28.19 -19.19 -0.14
CA GLU A 11 27.17 -20.25 -0.05
C GLU A 11 25.78 -19.79 -0.51
N LYS A 12 25.44 -18.51 -0.30
CA LYS A 12 24.17 -17.94 -0.77
C LYS A 12 24.15 -17.72 -2.27
N LEU A 13 25.30 -17.43 -2.89
CA LEU A 13 25.41 -17.28 -4.34
C LEU A 13 25.43 -18.65 -5.03
N LYS A 14 26.09 -19.65 -4.44
CA LYS A 14 26.25 -20.97 -5.06
C LYS A 14 24.96 -21.81 -5.10
N ILE A 15 23.84 -21.32 -4.58
CA ILE A 15 22.54 -21.98 -4.80
C ILE A 15 22.14 -21.94 -6.29
N TRP A 16 22.57 -20.89 -7.03
CA TRP A 16 22.41 -20.81 -8.48
C TRP A 16 23.62 -21.42 -9.20
N LYS A 17 23.35 -22.30 -10.16
CA LYS A 17 24.34 -23.01 -10.98
C LYS A 17 25.23 -22.05 -11.76
N ILE A 18 24.70 -20.91 -12.21
CA ILE A 18 25.47 -19.93 -12.99
C ILE A 18 26.70 -19.39 -12.23
N PHE A 19 26.62 -19.34 -10.90
CA PHE A 19 27.72 -18.91 -10.05
C PHE A 19 28.65 -20.05 -9.63
N ARG A 20 28.40 -21.29 -10.06
CA ARG A 20 29.31 -22.42 -9.86
C ARG A 20 30.28 -22.50 -11.03
N ASP A 21 31.51 -22.95 -10.80
CA ASP A 21 32.49 -23.19 -11.86
C ASP A 21 32.71 -21.95 -12.76
N VAL A 22 32.95 -20.79 -12.14
CA VAL A 22 33.12 -19.48 -12.83
C VAL A 22 34.60 -19.13 -13.10
N GLY A 23 35.51 -20.07 -12.85
CA GLY A 23 36.95 -19.84 -12.95
C GLY A 23 37.51 -18.89 -11.88
N PHE A 24 38.83 -18.70 -11.89
CA PHE A 24 39.52 -17.89 -10.87
C PHE A 24 39.02 -16.44 -10.82
N GLU A 25 38.89 -15.80 -11.98
CA GLU A 25 38.40 -14.41 -12.09
C GLU A 25 36.99 -14.26 -11.49
N GLY A 26 36.09 -15.18 -11.82
CA GLY A 26 34.74 -15.16 -11.27
C GLY A 26 34.69 -15.36 -9.77
N GLU A 27 35.51 -16.27 -9.22
CA GLU A 27 35.56 -16.47 -7.77
C GLU A 27 36.08 -15.23 -7.03
N GLU A 28 37.05 -14.51 -7.60
CA GLU A 28 37.53 -13.24 -7.01
C GLU A 28 36.44 -12.16 -7.01
N ILE A 29 35.63 -12.07 -8.07
CA ILE A 29 34.49 -11.14 -8.15
C ILE A 29 33.40 -11.52 -7.14
N LEU A 30 33.02 -12.81 -7.07
CA LEU A 30 31.97 -13.28 -6.16
C LEU A 30 32.33 -13.09 -4.68
N LYS A 31 33.61 -13.18 -4.31
CA LYS A 31 34.07 -12.92 -2.93
C LYS A 31 33.74 -11.51 -2.43
N VAL A 32 33.73 -10.53 -3.34
CA VAL A 32 33.47 -9.12 -3.03
C VAL A 32 32.11 -8.65 -3.52
N ALA A 33 31.24 -9.56 -3.98
CA ALA A 33 29.90 -9.25 -4.44
C ALA A 33 29.05 -8.65 -3.29
N LYS A 34 28.45 -7.49 -3.52
CA LYS A 34 27.46 -6.87 -2.61
C LYS A 34 26.02 -7.03 -3.12
N LEU A 35 25.84 -7.14 -4.44
CA LEU A 35 24.56 -7.43 -5.09
C LEU A 35 24.73 -8.53 -6.15
N ALA A 36 23.70 -9.33 -6.33
CA ALA A 36 23.62 -10.32 -7.40
C ALA A 36 22.17 -10.46 -7.91
N HIS A 37 21.99 -10.67 -9.20
CA HIS A 37 20.71 -10.96 -9.82
C HIS A 37 20.87 -12.07 -10.84
N VAL A 38 20.06 -13.12 -10.78
CA VAL A 38 20.10 -14.25 -11.71
C VAL A 38 18.88 -14.18 -12.61
N ALA A 39 19.09 -13.74 -13.85
CA ALA A 39 18.02 -13.53 -14.82
C ALA A 39 17.48 -14.87 -15.36
N ASN A 40 18.37 -15.84 -15.57
CA ASN A 40 18.10 -17.19 -16.04
C ASN A 40 19.33 -18.10 -15.83
N GLU A 41 19.25 -19.37 -16.25
CA GLU A 41 20.36 -20.32 -16.16
C GLU A 41 21.64 -19.89 -16.88
N LYS A 42 21.52 -18.98 -17.86
CA LYS A 42 22.61 -18.51 -18.71
C LYS A 42 23.11 -17.11 -18.36
N GLU A 43 22.34 -16.27 -17.68
CA GLU A 43 22.75 -14.88 -17.42
C GLU A 43 22.50 -14.44 -15.98
N ALA A 44 23.49 -13.76 -15.41
CA ALA A 44 23.40 -13.11 -14.11
C ALA A 44 24.22 -11.82 -14.07
N PHE A 45 23.87 -10.93 -13.15
CA PHE A 45 24.55 -9.67 -12.88
C PHE A 45 25.10 -9.69 -11.47
N VAL A 46 26.31 -9.15 -11.28
CA VAL A 46 26.96 -9.02 -9.98
C VAL A 46 27.51 -7.62 -9.83
N VAL A 47 27.28 -7.00 -8.68
CA VAL A 47 27.87 -5.71 -8.31
C VAL A 47 28.80 -5.94 -7.13
N THR A 48 30.04 -5.50 -7.24
CA THR A 48 31.04 -5.63 -6.18
C THR A 48 30.92 -4.53 -5.13
N SER A 49 31.57 -4.72 -3.99
CA SER A 49 31.70 -3.72 -2.93
C SER A 49 32.33 -2.40 -3.38
N SER A 50 33.08 -2.39 -4.47
CA SER A 50 33.65 -1.20 -5.12
C SER A 50 32.74 -0.56 -6.18
N ASP A 51 31.47 -0.98 -6.23
CA ASP A 51 30.48 -0.54 -7.23
C ASP A 51 30.87 -0.91 -8.66
N GLU A 52 31.60 -1.99 -8.87
CA GLU A 52 31.85 -2.50 -10.23
C GLU A 52 30.79 -3.53 -10.61
N THR A 53 30.21 -3.37 -11.80
CA THR A 53 29.14 -4.24 -12.29
C THR A 53 29.66 -5.18 -13.36
N TYR A 54 29.30 -6.47 -13.25
CA TYR A 54 29.71 -7.54 -14.14
C TYR A 54 28.50 -8.37 -14.58
N THR A 55 28.47 -8.76 -15.86
CA THR A 55 27.61 -9.83 -16.37
C THR A 55 28.37 -11.15 -16.34
N PHE A 56 27.72 -12.19 -15.82
CA PHE A 56 28.13 -13.58 -15.90
C PHE A 56 27.26 -14.26 -16.95
N LEU A 57 27.89 -14.83 -17.97
CA LEU A 57 27.21 -15.53 -19.05
C LEU A 57 27.70 -16.98 -19.11
N ARG A 58 26.78 -17.95 -19.08
CA ARG A 58 27.09 -19.36 -19.31
C ARG A 58 26.99 -19.66 -20.80
N GLU A 59 28.12 -20.05 -21.39
CA GLU A 59 28.20 -20.48 -22.79
C GLU A 59 27.83 -21.96 -22.92
N ASP A 60 27.48 -22.40 -24.14
CA ASP A 60 26.99 -23.76 -24.40
C ASP A 60 28.06 -24.85 -24.16
N ASP A 61 29.35 -24.48 -24.14
CA ASP A 61 30.46 -25.34 -23.78
C ASP A 61 30.65 -25.51 -22.25
N GLY A 62 29.78 -24.86 -21.46
CA GLY A 62 29.84 -24.85 -20.01
C GLY A 62 30.77 -23.78 -19.42
N GLY A 63 31.50 -23.02 -20.25
CA GLY A 63 32.33 -21.90 -19.82
C GLY A 63 31.52 -20.73 -19.27
N CYS A 64 32.09 -20.01 -18.30
CA CYS A 64 31.51 -18.76 -17.82
C CYS A 64 32.29 -17.58 -18.37
N LYS A 65 31.66 -16.81 -19.27
CA LYS A 65 32.18 -15.55 -19.75
C LYS A 65 31.76 -14.42 -18.83
N ILE A 66 32.74 -13.71 -18.29
CA ILE A 66 32.51 -12.58 -17.39
C ILE A 66 32.86 -11.30 -18.13
N THR A 67 31.93 -10.35 -18.14
CA THR A 67 32.11 -9.07 -18.85
C THR A 67 31.76 -7.93 -17.91
N LYS A 68 32.70 -7.00 -17.72
CA LYS A 68 32.44 -5.77 -16.97
C LYS A 68 31.46 -4.89 -17.76
N ILE A 69 30.57 -4.20 -17.06
CA ILE A 69 29.59 -3.26 -17.61
C ILE A 69 30.01 -1.84 -17.18
N PRO A 70 30.82 -1.13 -17.98
CA PRO A 70 31.40 0.15 -17.57
C PRO A 70 30.35 1.21 -17.22
N GLU A 71 29.23 1.23 -17.93
CA GLU A 71 28.14 2.20 -17.75
C GLU A 71 27.43 2.06 -16.40
N LEU A 72 27.51 0.88 -15.79
CA LEU A 72 26.96 0.58 -14.47
C LEU A 72 28.03 0.50 -13.37
N CYS A 73 29.27 0.89 -13.65
CA CYS A 73 30.32 1.00 -12.64
C CYS A 73 30.27 2.35 -11.94
N HIS A 74 30.45 2.36 -10.61
CA HIS A 74 30.48 3.55 -9.76
C HIS A 74 29.18 4.37 -9.74
N VAL A 75 28.05 3.77 -10.16
CA VAL A 75 26.73 4.42 -10.16
C VAL A 75 25.79 3.95 -9.05
N GLN A 76 26.27 3.10 -8.12
CA GLN A 76 25.49 2.61 -6.98
C GLN A 76 24.18 1.92 -7.41
N VAL A 77 24.29 0.86 -8.21
CA VAL A 77 23.14 0.04 -8.58
C VAL A 77 22.48 -0.51 -7.32
N GLU A 78 21.15 -0.45 -7.26
CA GLU A 78 20.30 -0.92 -6.16
C GLU A 78 19.51 -2.18 -6.56
N GLU A 79 18.99 -2.21 -7.78
CA GLU A 79 18.14 -3.30 -8.27
C GLU A 79 18.32 -3.54 -9.77
N PHE A 80 18.35 -4.81 -10.16
CA PHE A 80 18.15 -5.25 -11.54
C PHE A 80 16.73 -5.82 -11.70
N VAL A 81 16.10 -5.54 -12.84
CA VAL A 81 14.85 -6.14 -13.27
C VAL A 81 15.03 -6.67 -14.69
N THR A 82 14.84 -7.97 -14.87
CA THR A 82 15.15 -8.65 -16.14
C THR A 82 13.90 -9.30 -16.73
N GLY A 83 13.67 -9.06 -18.01
CA GLY A 83 12.62 -9.64 -18.85
C GLY A 83 13.08 -9.56 -20.30
N PRO A 84 12.21 -9.22 -21.28
CA PRO A 84 12.63 -9.01 -22.68
C PRO A 84 13.76 -7.98 -22.86
N ILE A 85 13.86 -7.06 -21.90
CA ILE A 85 14.98 -6.14 -21.71
C ILE A 85 15.50 -6.27 -20.28
N SER A 86 16.69 -5.76 -20.05
CA SER A 86 17.26 -5.60 -18.70
C SER A 86 17.18 -4.14 -18.27
N LEU A 87 16.83 -3.93 -17.00
CA LEU A 87 16.77 -2.65 -16.35
C LEU A 87 17.66 -2.64 -15.10
N ALA A 88 18.23 -1.48 -14.78
CA ALA A 88 18.91 -1.26 -13.50
C ALA A 88 18.44 0.06 -12.86
N ILE A 89 18.05 0.00 -11.59
CA ILE A 89 17.73 1.16 -10.76
C ILE A 89 18.95 1.44 -9.86
N THR A 90 19.36 2.70 -9.75
CA THR A 90 20.45 3.14 -8.86
C THR A 90 19.91 3.76 -7.56
N GLU A 91 20.77 3.87 -6.55
CA GLU A 91 20.45 4.47 -5.24
C GLU A 91 20.00 5.94 -5.37
N ASP A 92 20.48 6.66 -6.37
CA ASP A 92 20.03 8.04 -6.68
C ASP A 92 18.77 8.10 -7.55
N GLY A 93 18.20 6.94 -7.92
CA GLY A 93 16.92 6.86 -8.64
C GLY A 93 17.00 6.93 -10.16
N ARG A 94 18.18 6.83 -10.76
CA ARG A 94 18.31 6.71 -12.22
C ARG A 94 17.86 5.32 -12.66
N LEU A 95 17.16 5.29 -13.79
CA LEU A 95 16.78 4.05 -14.46
C LEU A 95 17.60 3.88 -15.72
N PHE A 96 18.36 2.79 -15.79
CA PHE A 96 19.06 2.32 -16.98
C PHE A 96 18.25 1.22 -17.66
N SER A 97 18.31 1.15 -18.99
CA SER A 97 17.78 0.03 -19.78
C SER A 97 18.83 -0.53 -20.73
N TRP A 98 18.71 -1.78 -21.17
CA TRP A 98 19.44 -2.32 -22.32
C TRP A 98 18.80 -3.62 -22.77
N TRP A 99 19.11 -4.02 -24.00
CA TRP A 99 18.69 -5.28 -24.56
C TRP A 99 19.67 -6.40 -24.21
N ASN A 100 19.17 -7.62 -23.97
CA ASN A 100 19.98 -8.83 -23.85
C ASN A 100 19.61 -9.83 -24.97
N ASN A 101 20.55 -10.69 -25.35
CA ASN A 101 20.37 -11.64 -26.45
C ASN A 101 19.72 -12.98 -26.04
N PHE A 102 19.39 -13.18 -24.76
CA PHE A 102 19.19 -14.50 -24.17
C PHE A 102 17.78 -14.76 -23.63
N THR A 103 16.88 -13.78 -23.73
CA THR A 103 15.46 -14.03 -23.50
C THR A 103 14.87 -14.78 -24.69
N HIS A 104 14.09 -15.83 -24.41
CA HIS A 104 13.44 -16.76 -25.35
C HIS A 104 12.44 -16.11 -26.35
N THR A 105 12.54 -14.82 -26.62
CA THR A 105 11.85 -14.16 -27.72
C THR A 105 12.62 -14.46 -28.99
N THR A 106 12.12 -15.42 -29.78
CA THR A 106 12.47 -15.54 -31.20
C THR A 106 12.12 -14.22 -31.87
N LEU A 107 13.10 -13.31 -31.95
CA LEU A 107 12.99 -12.08 -32.71
C LEU A 107 12.67 -12.46 -34.15
N ARG A 108 11.43 -12.24 -34.58
CA ARG A 108 11.18 -12.06 -36.01
C ARG A 108 11.89 -10.77 -36.40
N GLU A 109 12.56 -10.74 -37.54
CA GLU A 109 13.44 -9.65 -38.01
C GLU A 109 12.79 -8.24 -38.09
N ASN A 110 11.51 -8.09 -37.72
CA ASN A 110 10.74 -6.84 -37.73
C ASN A 110 10.01 -6.52 -36.40
N ASP A 111 10.35 -7.19 -35.29
CA ASP A 111 9.69 -6.92 -34.01
C ASP A 111 10.24 -5.65 -33.35
N LEU A 112 9.58 -4.51 -33.61
CA LEU A 112 9.92 -3.22 -33.03
C LEU A 112 9.63 -3.15 -31.52
N SER A 113 8.89 -4.11 -30.94
CA SER A 113 8.41 -4.06 -29.55
C SER A 113 9.52 -4.02 -28.49
N ILE A 114 10.72 -4.52 -28.78
CA ILE A 114 11.84 -4.46 -27.84
C ILE A 114 12.46 -3.06 -27.82
N TYR A 115 12.58 -2.41 -28.98
CA TYR A 115 13.18 -1.08 -29.09
C TYR A 115 12.38 -0.04 -28.31
N VAL A 116 11.06 -0.15 -28.37
CA VAL A 116 10.15 0.78 -27.69
C VAL A 116 10.20 0.62 -26.17
N GLN A 117 10.42 -0.61 -25.66
CA GLN A 117 10.60 -0.86 -24.22
C GLN A 117 11.87 -0.24 -23.66
N LEU A 118 12.87 0.07 -24.49
CA LEU A 118 14.07 0.76 -24.03
C LEU A 118 13.78 2.20 -23.56
N GLY A 119 12.66 2.81 -24.00
CA GLY A 119 12.25 4.16 -23.61
C GLY A 119 13.13 5.28 -24.19
N ARG A 120 13.71 5.05 -25.37
CA ARG A 120 14.64 5.98 -26.03
C ARG A 120 14.14 6.40 -27.42
N PRO A 121 13.66 7.65 -27.60
CA PRO A 121 13.02 8.12 -28.85
C PRO A 121 13.93 8.27 -30.08
N SER A 122 15.21 7.90 -30.00
CA SER A 122 16.20 8.21 -31.04
C SER A 122 17.18 7.09 -31.37
N VAL A 123 16.86 5.84 -31.01
CA VAL A 123 17.73 4.70 -31.31
C VAL A 123 17.61 4.36 -32.79
N ASN A 124 18.59 4.75 -33.60
CA ASN A 124 18.83 4.06 -34.88
C ASN A 124 19.03 2.57 -34.55
N PRO A 125 18.37 1.62 -35.23
CA PRO A 125 18.51 0.18 -34.96
C PRO A 125 19.94 -0.36 -35.12
N THR A 126 20.88 0.47 -35.56
CA THR A 126 22.32 0.20 -35.69
C THR A 126 23.17 0.66 -34.49
N SER A 127 22.59 1.32 -33.48
CA SER A 127 23.28 1.81 -32.27
C SER A 127 23.20 0.82 -31.11
N SER A 128 24.00 1.05 -30.05
CA SER A 128 24.35 0.13 -28.97
C SER A 128 23.20 -0.27 -28.04
N ILE A 129 22.16 -0.92 -28.55
CA ILE A 129 21.02 -1.43 -27.79
C ILE A 129 21.42 -2.38 -26.65
N GLY A 130 22.55 -3.08 -26.78
CA GLY A 130 23.10 -3.96 -25.74
C GLY A 130 23.86 -3.23 -24.63
N ARG A 131 23.95 -1.90 -24.65
CA ARG A 131 24.63 -1.11 -23.61
C ARG A 131 23.63 -0.42 -22.68
N PRO A 132 23.87 -0.44 -21.35
CA PRO A 132 23.07 0.33 -20.42
C PRO A 132 23.15 1.82 -20.72
N GLU A 133 22.00 2.46 -20.88
CA GLU A 133 21.91 3.92 -20.91
C GLU A 133 20.73 4.38 -20.07
N VAL A 134 20.84 5.60 -19.58
CA VAL A 134 19.85 6.22 -18.72
C VAL A 134 18.61 6.58 -19.54
N VAL A 135 17.45 6.12 -19.08
CA VAL A 135 16.13 6.34 -19.70
C VAL A 135 15.33 7.36 -18.91
N MET A 136 15.46 7.32 -17.59
CA MET A 136 14.87 8.31 -16.71
C MET A 136 15.94 8.90 -15.80
N HIS A 137 16.01 10.23 -15.81
CA HIS A 137 16.81 11.03 -14.90
C HIS A 137 16.07 12.32 -14.59
N THR A 138 15.45 12.37 -13.42
CA THR A 138 14.96 13.63 -12.88
C THR A 138 15.53 13.74 -11.46
N LYS A 139 16.16 14.88 -11.15
CA LYS A 139 16.72 15.15 -9.82
C LYS A 139 15.66 15.14 -8.71
N GLU A 140 14.38 15.17 -9.09
CA GLU A 140 13.23 15.29 -8.20
C GLU A 140 12.35 14.02 -8.16
N GLU A 141 12.49 13.08 -9.09
CA GLU A 141 11.64 11.87 -9.15
C GLU A 141 12.49 10.60 -9.22
N LYS A 142 13.07 10.23 -8.06
CA LYS A 142 13.81 8.98 -7.90
C LYS A 142 12.92 7.79 -8.26
N VAL A 143 13.28 6.99 -9.27
CA VAL A 143 12.60 5.72 -9.57
C VAL A 143 12.87 4.73 -8.44
N VAL A 144 11.81 4.06 -7.95
CA VAL A 144 11.89 3.11 -6.80
C VAL A 144 11.41 1.71 -7.14
N GLN A 145 10.66 1.54 -8.22
CA GLN A 145 10.23 0.23 -8.70
C GLN A 145 9.96 0.29 -10.20
N VAL A 146 10.23 -0.81 -10.90
CA VAL A 146 9.79 -1.01 -12.28
C VAL A 146 9.09 -2.35 -12.43
N ALA A 147 8.06 -2.38 -13.27
CA ALA A 147 7.34 -3.58 -13.67
C ALA A 147 7.46 -3.73 -15.20
N LEU A 148 7.90 -4.91 -15.63
CA LEU A 148 7.97 -5.30 -17.04
C LEU A 148 6.71 -6.05 -17.43
N ALA A 149 6.23 -5.84 -18.65
CA ALA A 149 5.22 -6.64 -19.30
C ALA A 149 5.64 -6.98 -20.74
N GLU A 150 4.85 -7.78 -21.44
CA GLU A 150 5.05 -8.02 -22.88
C GLU A 150 4.95 -6.69 -23.64
N GLY A 151 6.07 -6.22 -24.20
CA GLY A 151 6.14 -4.96 -24.95
C GLY A 151 5.98 -3.66 -24.15
N ARG A 152 5.90 -3.69 -22.80
CA ARG A 152 5.69 -2.48 -21.97
C ARG A 152 6.61 -2.41 -20.75
N VAL A 153 6.86 -1.20 -20.28
CA VAL A 153 7.51 -0.91 -19.00
C VAL A 153 6.69 0.10 -18.23
N VAL A 154 6.57 -0.12 -16.91
CA VAL A 154 5.92 0.81 -15.99
C VAL A 154 6.90 1.10 -14.84
N ALA A 155 7.19 2.36 -14.56
CA ALA A 155 8.07 2.81 -13.49
C ALA A 155 7.28 3.59 -12.44
N LEU A 156 7.58 3.35 -11.17
CA LEU A 156 7.05 4.08 -10.02
C LEU A 156 8.17 4.93 -9.40
N THR A 157 7.87 6.19 -9.10
CA THR A 157 8.80 7.11 -8.45
C THR A 157 8.57 7.15 -6.93
N ALA A 158 9.56 7.66 -6.18
CA ALA A 158 9.49 7.80 -4.72
C ALA A 158 8.38 8.78 -4.28
N GLY A 159 7.98 9.69 -5.15
CA GLY A 159 6.84 10.59 -4.92
C GLY A 159 5.49 9.93 -5.23
N GLY A 160 5.47 8.69 -5.72
CA GLY A 160 4.26 7.96 -6.11
C GLY A 160 3.78 8.22 -7.53
N ASP A 161 4.59 8.85 -8.39
CA ASP A 161 4.24 9.06 -9.81
C ASP A 161 4.49 7.79 -10.62
N ILE A 162 3.65 7.56 -11.64
CA ILE A 162 3.80 6.42 -12.54
C ILE A 162 4.17 6.90 -13.93
N TYR A 163 5.20 6.30 -14.49
CA TYR A 163 5.61 6.47 -15.88
C TYR A 163 5.36 5.18 -16.65
N GLN A 164 4.86 5.26 -17.88
CA GLN A 164 4.68 4.10 -18.76
C GLN A 164 5.16 4.37 -20.18
N TRP A 165 5.69 3.33 -20.84
CA TRP A 165 6.11 3.36 -22.24
C TRP A 165 6.16 1.95 -22.85
N GLY A 166 6.27 1.86 -24.17
CA GLY A 166 6.32 0.61 -24.93
C GLY A 166 5.22 0.47 -26.00
N ALA A 167 5.14 -0.71 -26.62
CA ALA A 167 4.48 -1.05 -27.89
C ALA A 167 2.96 -0.87 -27.95
N CYS A 168 2.34 -0.37 -26.88
CA CYS A 168 0.90 -0.25 -26.74
C CYS A 168 0.47 1.10 -26.15
N THR A 169 1.27 2.14 -26.33
CA THR A 169 0.95 3.51 -25.90
C THR A 169 1.03 4.49 -27.08
N ASP A 170 0.21 5.54 -27.08
CA ASP A 170 0.19 6.55 -28.16
C ASP A 170 1.56 7.28 -28.33
N ASN A 171 2.36 7.35 -27.25
CA ASN A 171 3.74 7.86 -27.20
C ASN A 171 4.74 6.72 -26.84
N TRP A 172 4.83 5.73 -27.71
CA TRP A 172 5.40 4.40 -27.44
C TRP A 172 6.89 4.32 -27.08
N ASP A 173 7.73 5.28 -27.47
CA ASP A 173 9.20 5.18 -27.36
C ASP A 173 9.82 5.91 -26.17
N SER A 174 9.02 6.59 -25.34
CA SER A 174 9.52 7.47 -24.28
C SER A 174 8.68 7.35 -23.00
N PRO A 175 9.27 7.44 -21.80
CA PRO A 175 8.50 7.45 -20.56
C PRO A 175 7.44 8.55 -20.52
N ASN A 176 6.16 8.18 -20.37
CA ASN A 176 5.05 9.11 -20.24
C ASN A 176 4.49 9.09 -18.82
N LEU A 177 4.39 10.26 -18.20
CA LEU A 177 3.77 10.42 -16.89
C LEU A 177 2.26 10.14 -16.96
N ILE A 178 1.77 9.29 -16.05
CA ILE A 178 0.35 9.09 -15.79
C ILE A 178 -0.08 10.09 -14.70
N PRO A 179 -0.94 11.08 -15.01
CA PRO A 179 -1.29 12.12 -14.05
C PRO A 179 -2.08 11.58 -12.84
N LYS A 180 -1.54 11.76 -11.62
CA LYS A 180 -2.17 11.33 -10.36
C LYS A 180 -3.56 11.91 -10.14
N ASN A 181 -3.73 13.18 -10.47
CA ASN A 181 -4.97 13.94 -10.30
C ASN A 181 -6.10 13.44 -11.20
N ALA A 182 -5.77 12.79 -12.31
CA ALA A 182 -6.75 12.26 -13.25
C ALA A 182 -7.06 10.78 -12.98
N LYS A 183 -6.10 10.01 -12.46
CA LYS A 183 -6.19 8.53 -12.47
C LYS A 183 -6.16 7.86 -11.08
N PHE A 184 -5.67 8.52 -10.03
CA PHE A 184 -5.42 7.86 -8.73
C PHE A 184 -5.99 8.61 -7.52
N ASP A 185 -6.98 9.49 -7.71
CA ASP A 185 -7.59 10.29 -6.64
C ASP A 185 -6.58 11.09 -5.79
N ASN A 186 -5.44 11.49 -6.39
CA ASN A 186 -4.28 12.11 -5.72
C ASN A 186 -3.65 11.27 -4.59
N LYS A 187 -3.84 9.95 -4.62
CA LYS A 187 -3.20 9.04 -3.66
C LYS A 187 -1.73 8.80 -3.99
N GLU A 188 -0.96 8.58 -2.94
CA GLU A 188 0.44 8.18 -3.03
C GLU A 188 0.53 6.67 -3.30
N LEU A 189 1.19 6.31 -4.40
CA LEU A 189 1.34 4.93 -4.84
C LEU A 189 2.66 4.36 -4.35
N ILE A 190 2.63 3.13 -3.82
CA ILE A 190 3.76 2.49 -3.15
C ILE A 190 4.23 1.21 -3.85
N SER A 191 3.41 0.65 -4.75
CA SER A 191 3.82 -0.50 -5.56
C SER A 191 3.11 -0.51 -6.91
N VAL A 192 3.79 -1.03 -7.94
CA VAL A 192 3.21 -1.27 -9.26
C VAL A 192 3.56 -2.66 -9.78
N VAL A 193 2.62 -3.32 -10.46
CA VAL A 193 2.82 -4.61 -11.13
C VAL A 193 2.08 -4.64 -12.46
N CYS A 194 2.55 -5.47 -13.38
CA CYS A 194 1.89 -5.70 -14.68
C CYS A 194 1.32 -7.12 -14.73
N GLY A 195 0.15 -7.28 -15.35
CA GLY A 195 -0.46 -8.58 -15.67
C GLY A 195 -0.49 -8.84 -17.18
N PHE A 196 -1.32 -9.81 -17.59
CA PHE A 196 -1.52 -10.17 -19.00
C PHE A 196 -2.23 -9.04 -19.78
N ASP A 197 -2.06 -9.04 -21.10
CA ASP A 197 -2.82 -8.20 -22.06
C ASP A 197 -2.90 -6.71 -21.66
N GLY A 198 -1.76 -6.15 -21.25
CA GLY A 198 -1.65 -4.72 -20.96
C GLY A 198 -2.34 -4.25 -19.69
N MET A 199 -2.77 -5.16 -18.81
CA MET A 199 -3.28 -4.78 -17.49
C MET A 199 -2.14 -4.31 -16.58
N THR A 200 -2.36 -3.22 -15.87
CA THR A 200 -1.45 -2.69 -14.85
C THR A 200 -2.22 -2.47 -13.56
N PHE A 201 -1.55 -2.72 -12.44
CA PHE A 201 -2.11 -2.54 -11.12
C PHE A 201 -1.15 -1.74 -10.26
N ALA A 202 -1.68 -0.79 -9.49
CA ALA A 202 -0.93 -0.02 -8.51
C ALA A 202 -1.58 -0.13 -7.13
N LEU A 203 -0.74 -0.22 -6.10
CA LEU A 203 -1.14 -0.20 -4.70
C LEU A 203 -0.85 1.18 -4.13
N SER A 204 -1.84 1.78 -3.48
CA SER A 204 -1.70 3.04 -2.75
C SER A 204 -1.31 2.83 -1.29
N GLU A 205 -0.81 3.88 -0.65
CA GLU A 205 -0.35 3.84 0.74
C GLU A 205 -1.46 3.44 1.74
N ASP A 206 -2.72 3.79 1.45
CA ASP A 206 -3.86 3.45 2.30
C ASP A 206 -4.47 2.07 1.98
N GLY A 207 -3.82 1.31 1.11
CA GLY A 207 -4.15 -0.08 0.83
C GLY A 207 -5.21 -0.28 -0.24
N GLU A 208 -5.53 0.75 -1.03
CA GLU A 208 -6.41 0.64 -2.20
C GLU A 208 -5.62 0.24 -3.46
N ILE A 209 -6.21 -0.64 -4.28
CA ILE A 209 -5.67 -1.07 -5.57
C ILE A 209 -6.35 -0.29 -6.69
N PHE A 210 -5.54 0.25 -7.60
CA PHE A 210 -5.96 0.84 -8.86
C PHE A 210 -5.57 -0.09 -10.01
N GLN A 211 -6.42 -0.19 -11.04
CA GLN A 211 -6.15 -0.98 -12.24
C GLN A 211 -6.44 -0.18 -13.51
N TRP A 212 -5.66 -0.38 -14.57
CA TRP A 212 -5.91 0.19 -15.89
C TRP A 212 -5.36 -0.73 -16.98
N LYS A 213 -5.89 -0.56 -18.19
CA LYS A 213 -5.45 -1.30 -19.37
C LYS A 213 -4.86 -0.32 -20.39
N TYR A 214 -3.61 -0.52 -20.80
CA TYR A 214 -2.93 0.36 -21.75
C TYR A 214 -3.05 1.85 -21.36
N ASP A 215 -3.71 2.68 -22.18
CA ASP A 215 -3.89 4.11 -21.94
C ASP A 215 -5.23 4.48 -21.29
N THR A 216 -6.08 3.51 -20.93
CA THR A 216 -7.38 3.79 -20.30
C THR A 216 -7.22 4.50 -18.95
N ASP A 217 -8.31 5.12 -18.49
CA ASP A 217 -8.37 5.64 -17.13
C ASP A 217 -8.18 4.53 -16.10
N ALA A 218 -7.48 4.87 -15.02
CA ALA A 218 -7.33 3.94 -13.91
C ALA A 218 -8.55 4.00 -13.02
N VAL A 219 -8.98 2.82 -12.59
CA VAL A 219 -10.16 2.63 -11.78
C VAL A 219 -9.78 1.93 -10.48
N SER A 220 -10.33 2.42 -9.37
CA SER A 220 -10.26 1.72 -8.09
C SER A 220 -10.96 0.36 -8.21
N VAL A 221 -10.33 -0.67 -7.66
CA VAL A 221 -10.87 -2.03 -7.62
C VAL A 221 -12.01 -2.10 -6.60
N SER A 222 -13.25 -1.97 -7.07
CA SER A 222 -14.46 -1.94 -6.23
C SER A 222 -14.64 -3.20 -5.38
N GLY A 223 -14.23 -4.37 -5.88
CA GLY A 223 -14.30 -5.65 -5.17
C GLY A 223 -13.39 -5.77 -3.95
N MET A 224 -12.43 -4.84 -3.79
CA MET A 224 -11.49 -4.79 -2.67
C MET A 224 -11.77 -3.59 -1.74
N ARG A 225 -12.86 -2.85 -1.97
CA ARG A 225 -13.19 -1.65 -1.18
C ARG A 225 -13.42 -2.03 0.29
N GLY A 226 -12.62 -1.42 1.17
CA GLY A 226 -12.68 -1.68 2.62
C GLY A 226 -11.75 -2.80 3.09
N THR A 227 -11.04 -3.46 2.18
CA THR A 227 -10.04 -4.50 2.49
C THR A 227 -8.64 -3.92 2.26
N PRO A 228 -7.97 -3.39 3.28
CA PRO A 228 -6.66 -2.76 3.11
C PRO A 228 -5.60 -3.78 2.69
N VAL A 229 -4.95 -3.51 1.56
CA VAL A 229 -3.89 -4.34 0.98
C VAL A 229 -2.52 -3.80 1.38
N LYS A 230 -1.61 -4.68 1.79
CA LYS A 230 -0.23 -4.31 2.14
C LYS A 230 0.80 -4.65 1.07
N LYS A 231 0.50 -5.60 0.18
CA LYS A 231 1.40 -6.00 -0.92
C LYS A 231 0.62 -6.56 -2.10
N ILE A 232 1.09 -6.26 -3.31
CA ILE A 232 0.65 -6.89 -4.55
C ILE A 232 1.82 -7.62 -5.22
N ALA A 233 1.54 -8.74 -5.87
CA ALA A 233 2.50 -9.51 -6.66
C ALA A 233 1.81 -10.00 -7.94
N ALA A 234 2.54 -10.12 -9.04
CA ALA A 234 1.97 -10.52 -10.32
C ALA A 234 2.75 -11.67 -10.95
N THR A 235 1.99 -12.59 -11.53
CA THR A 235 2.48 -13.52 -12.54
C THR A 235 2.02 -13.07 -13.92
N LYS A 236 2.36 -13.81 -14.98
CA LYS A 236 1.86 -13.54 -16.33
C LYS A 236 0.34 -13.50 -16.38
N THR A 237 -0.35 -14.39 -15.68
CA THR A 237 -1.80 -14.55 -15.81
C THR A 237 -2.60 -14.05 -14.60
N HIS A 238 -2.00 -13.89 -13.43
CA HIS A 238 -2.70 -13.55 -12.19
C HIS A 238 -2.03 -12.44 -11.39
N ILE A 239 -2.85 -11.66 -10.67
CA ILE A 239 -2.41 -10.72 -9.64
C ILE A 239 -2.86 -11.22 -8.28
N TYR A 240 -1.98 -11.09 -7.30
CA TYR A 240 -2.19 -11.53 -5.93
C TYR A 240 -2.10 -10.31 -5.02
N ALA A 241 -3.08 -10.14 -4.13
CA ALA A 241 -3.10 -9.09 -3.12
C ALA A 241 -3.07 -9.71 -1.73
N LEU A 242 -2.07 -9.34 -0.94
CA LEU A 242 -1.94 -9.71 0.46
C LEU A 242 -2.49 -8.57 1.34
N THR A 243 -3.45 -8.89 2.18
CA THR A 243 -4.16 -7.92 3.02
C THR A 243 -3.43 -7.66 4.35
N GLU A 244 -3.78 -6.56 5.02
CA GLU A 244 -3.36 -6.30 6.41
C GLU A 244 -3.92 -7.34 7.40
N GLU A 245 -4.98 -8.07 7.02
CA GLU A 245 -5.55 -9.18 7.79
C GLU A 245 -4.88 -10.53 7.48
N GLU A 246 -3.78 -10.53 6.72
CA GLU A 246 -2.96 -11.72 6.44
C GLU A 246 -3.70 -12.79 5.64
N THR A 247 -4.64 -12.33 4.82
CA THR A 247 -5.39 -13.11 3.83
C THR A 247 -4.96 -12.73 2.41
N MET A 248 -5.29 -13.57 1.44
CA MET A 248 -4.93 -13.34 0.03
C MET A 248 -6.16 -13.27 -0.85
N HIS A 249 -6.14 -12.33 -1.80
CA HIS A 249 -7.07 -12.22 -2.91
C HIS A 249 -6.33 -12.44 -4.22
N VAL A 250 -7.00 -13.05 -5.19
CA VAL A 250 -6.42 -13.40 -6.48
C VAL A 250 -7.28 -12.81 -7.59
N CYS A 251 -6.64 -12.29 -8.63
CA CYS A 251 -7.27 -11.65 -9.76
C CYS A 251 -6.72 -12.27 -11.05
N ASP A 252 -7.59 -12.96 -11.80
CA ASP A 252 -7.27 -13.48 -13.13
C ASP A 252 -7.29 -12.34 -14.15
N THR A 253 -6.17 -12.15 -14.86
CA THR A 253 -5.99 -11.11 -15.88
C THR A 253 -6.26 -11.58 -17.30
N VAL A 254 -6.54 -12.87 -17.49
CA VAL A 254 -6.81 -13.50 -18.79
C VAL A 254 -8.31 -13.51 -19.12
N SER A 255 -9.17 -13.51 -18.09
CA SER A 255 -10.63 -13.56 -18.29
C SER A 255 -11.20 -12.34 -19.05
N GLU A 256 -12.10 -12.58 -20.00
CA GLU A 256 -12.81 -11.50 -20.71
C GLU A 256 -13.79 -10.80 -19.75
N GLY A 257 -13.40 -9.62 -19.25
CA GLY A 257 -14.24 -8.82 -18.36
C GLY A 257 -13.44 -7.89 -17.44
N ASN A 258 -14.13 -7.20 -16.52
CA ASN A 258 -13.44 -6.49 -15.45
C ASN A 258 -12.85 -7.52 -14.46
N PRO A 259 -11.55 -7.43 -14.13
CA PRO A 259 -10.91 -8.37 -13.22
C PRO A 259 -11.65 -8.46 -11.87
N VAL A 260 -11.95 -9.69 -11.45
CA VAL A 260 -12.62 -9.99 -10.17
C VAL A 260 -11.58 -10.42 -9.15
N TRP A 261 -11.79 -10.08 -7.88
CA TRP A 261 -10.85 -10.32 -6.78
C TRP A 261 -11.41 -11.26 -5.70
N PRO A 262 -11.71 -12.54 -6.03
CA PRO A 262 -12.14 -13.51 -5.03
C PRO A 262 -11.12 -13.63 -3.88
N SER A 263 -11.66 -13.70 -2.66
CA SER A 263 -10.87 -14.10 -1.50
C SER A 263 -10.50 -15.58 -1.60
N TYR A 264 -9.31 -15.94 -1.12
CA TYR A 264 -8.92 -17.32 -0.88
C TYR A 264 -9.08 -17.67 0.61
N PRO A 265 -10.31 -18.04 1.08
CA PRO A 265 -10.62 -18.13 2.51
C PRO A 265 -9.85 -19.24 3.25
N LYS A 266 -9.21 -20.17 2.53
CA LYS A 266 -8.45 -21.28 3.13
C LYS A 266 -7.02 -20.91 3.51
N LEU A 267 -6.50 -19.76 3.07
CA LEU A 267 -5.12 -19.35 3.32
C LEU A 267 -5.11 -18.11 4.23
N THR A 268 -4.68 -18.31 5.48
CA THR A 268 -4.57 -17.28 6.53
C THR A 268 -3.18 -17.31 7.16
N ASN A 269 -2.84 -16.29 7.96
CA ASN A 269 -1.51 -16.12 8.59
C ASN A 269 -0.38 -15.99 7.57
N ILE A 270 -0.67 -15.40 6.41
CA ILE A 270 0.31 -15.13 5.36
C ILE A 270 1.18 -13.95 5.79
N GLN A 271 2.48 -14.20 5.87
CA GLN A 271 3.49 -13.20 6.19
C GLN A 271 3.87 -12.41 4.94
N ASP A 272 4.18 -13.10 3.84
CA ASP A 272 4.62 -12.47 2.60
C ASP A 272 4.19 -13.27 1.35
N ILE A 273 4.16 -12.58 0.20
CA ILE A 273 3.96 -13.18 -1.12
C ILE A 273 5.03 -12.69 -2.08
N ALA A 274 5.49 -13.57 -2.98
CA ALA A 274 6.38 -13.21 -4.07
C ALA A 274 5.94 -13.94 -5.32
N ALA A 275 5.99 -13.28 -6.47
CA ALA A 275 5.62 -13.88 -7.73
C ALA A 275 6.70 -13.66 -8.78
N PHE A 276 6.76 -14.57 -9.75
CA PHE A 276 7.59 -14.46 -10.93
C PHE A 276 6.72 -14.52 -12.18
N TRP A 277 7.14 -13.86 -13.26
CA TRP A 277 6.34 -13.73 -14.48
C TRP A 277 5.94 -15.08 -15.08
N GLU A 278 6.73 -16.15 -14.95
CA GLU A 278 6.37 -17.49 -15.49
C GLU A 278 5.35 -18.26 -14.63
N ASP A 279 4.29 -17.58 -14.19
CA ASP A 279 3.11 -18.17 -13.54
C ASP A 279 3.30 -18.77 -12.14
N VAL A 280 4.39 -18.42 -11.45
CA VAL A 280 4.69 -18.93 -10.10
C VAL A 280 4.38 -17.91 -9.03
N LEU A 281 3.52 -18.28 -8.08
CA LEU A 281 3.36 -17.60 -6.81
C LEU A 281 4.04 -18.40 -5.71
N VAL A 282 4.77 -17.72 -4.83
CA VAL A 282 5.24 -18.25 -3.55
C VAL A 282 4.60 -17.48 -2.40
N ILE A 283 4.10 -18.23 -1.41
CA ILE A 283 3.44 -17.74 -0.20
C ILE A 283 4.28 -18.16 0.99
N GLU A 284 4.65 -17.20 1.85
CA GLU A 284 5.33 -17.44 3.12
C GLU A 284 4.36 -17.21 4.28
N PHE A 285 4.25 -18.20 5.16
CA PHE A 285 3.41 -18.14 6.35
C PHE A 285 4.24 -17.74 7.57
N LYS A 286 3.58 -17.16 8.59
CA LYS A 286 4.24 -16.74 9.85
C LYS A 286 4.99 -17.85 10.58
N ASN A 287 4.61 -19.11 10.37
CA ASN A 287 5.30 -20.26 10.96
C ASN A 287 6.56 -20.69 10.17
N GLY A 288 6.94 -19.93 9.13
CA GLY A 288 8.08 -20.20 8.25
C GLY A 288 7.80 -21.22 7.14
N THR A 289 6.58 -21.77 7.08
CA THR A 289 6.17 -22.66 5.98
C THR A 289 6.07 -21.84 4.69
N ARG A 290 6.46 -22.45 3.57
CA ARG A 290 6.34 -21.85 2.24
C ARG A 290 5.59 -22.77 1.30
N LEU A 291 4.75 -22.20 0.47
CA LEU A 291 3.98 -22.90 -0.55
C LEU A 291 4.17 -22.18 -1.87
N ALA A 292 4.35 -22.93 -2.96
CA ALA A 292 4.30 -22.37 -4.30
C ALA A 292 3.35 -23.15 -5.20
N GLY A 293 2.84 -22.49 -6.23
CA GLY A 293 2.00 -23.11 -7.25
C GLY A 293 2.05 -22.34 -8.56
N GLU A 294 1.88 -23.08 -9.65
CA GLU A 294 1.58 -22.55 -10.98
C GLU A 294 0.06 -22.43 -11.19
N SER A 295 -0.37 -21.59 -12.14
CA SER A 295 -1.76 -21.29 -12.48
C SER A 295 -2.74 -22.47 -12.31
N ASP A 296 -3.79 -22.23 -11.53
CA ASP A 296 -4.76 -23.18 -10.96
C ASP A 296 -4.20 -24.11 -9.85
N MET A 297 -4.30 -23.63 -8.61
CA MET A 297 -3.85 -24.25 -7.35
C MET A 297 -4.23 -25.74 -7.14
N LEU A 298 -3.47 -26.69 -7.70
CA LEU A 298 -3.52 -28.10 -7.29
C LEU A 298 -2.16 -28.81 -7.15
N LEU A 299 -1.03 -28.15 -7.45
CA LEU A 299 0.31 -28.71 -7.23
C LEU A 299 1.12 -27.87 -6.23
N MET A 300 0.56 -27.69 -5.03
CA MET A 300 1.28 -27.05 -3.93
C MET A 300 2.31 -28.01 -3.35
N THR A 301 3.56 -27.93 -3.81
CA THR A 301 4.65 -28.72 -3.24
C THR A 301 5.25 -27.98 -2.06
N SER A 302 5.05 -28.55 -0.86
CA SER A 302 5.82 -28.17 0.31
C SER A 302 7.26 -28.67 0.14
N LEU A 303 8.19 -27.79 -0.25
CA LEU A 303 9.62 -28.11 -0.26
C LEU A 303 10.27 -27.67 1.06
N LYS A 304 11.25 -28.45 1.51
CA LYS A 304 12.04 -28.16 2.74
C LYS A 304 13.15 -27.13 2.47
N CYS A 305 12.87 -26.05 1.76
CA CYS A 305 13.85 -24.98 1.50
C CYS A 305 13.89 -24.00 2.69
N ARG A 306 15.07 -23.48 3.02
CA ARG A 306 15.26 -22.59 4.20
C ARG A 306 14.90 -21.14 3.89
N SER A 307 14.89 -20.75 2.61
CA SER A 307 14.58 -19.40 2.15
C SER A 307 13.82 -19.39 0.81
N LEU A 308 13.20 -18.26 0.47
CA LEU A 308 12.61 -18.04 -0.86
C LEU A 308 13.66 -18.12 -1.98
N ASP A 309 14.87 -17.60 -1.72
CA ASP A 309 15.98 -17.61 -2.68
C ASP A 309 16.37 -19.06 -3.06
N GLU A 310 16.51 -19.96 -2.07
CA GLU A 310 16.77 -21.39 -2.31
C GLU A 310 15.66 -22.06 -3.14
N TYR A 311 14.42 -21.68 -2.88
CA TYR A 311 13.26 -22.27 -3.56
C TYR A 311 13.23 -21.88 -5.05
N PHE A 312 13.39 -20.59 -5.37
CA PHE A 312 13.46 -20.13 -6.76
C PHE A 312 14.70 -20.65 -7.50
N ALA A 313 15.82 -20.80 -6.80
CA ALA A 313 17.00 -21.44 -7.35
C ALA A 313 16.72 -22.92 -7.71
N GLU A 314 16.09 -23.69 -6.84
CA GLU A 314 15.79 -25.11 -7.06
C GLU A 314 14.88 -25.34 -8.27
N LEU A 315 13.83 -24.54 -8.43
CA LEU A 315 12.84 -24.73 -9.50
C LEU A 315 13.24 -24.14 -10.84
N TYR A 316 13.77 -22.91 -10.87
CA TYR A 316 13.92 -22.15 -12.12
C TYR A 316 15.35 -21.66 -12.36
N GLN A 317 16.25 -21.83 -11.39
CA GLN A 317 17.60 -21.28 -11.47
C GLN A 317 17.59 -19.77 -11.81
N LYS A 318 16.62 -19.06 -11.23
CA LYS A 318 16.39 -17.62 -11.35
C LYS A 318 16.29 -16.99 -9.97
N SER A 319 16.52 -15.68 -9.88
CA SER A 319 16.22 -14.90 -8.69
C SER A 319 14.93 -14.11 -8.89
N TYR A 320 14.00 -14.17 -7.93
CA TYR A 320 12.76 -13.39 -7.99
C TYR A 320 12.95 -11.90 -7.65
N ARG A 321 14.14 -11.54 -7.16
CA ARG A 321 14.58 -10.19 -6.83
C ARG A 321 16.10 -10.11 -6.90
N THR A 322 16.64 -8.90 -6.90
CA THR A 322 18.07 -8.70 -6.67
C THR A 322 18.45 -9.09 -5.23
N ILE A 323 19.44 -9.97 -5.09
CA ILE A 323 19.97 -10.47 -3.82
C ILE A 323 21.10 -9.56 -3.36
N GLY A 324 21.22 -9.40 -2.04
CA GLY A 324 22.24 -8.59 -1.39
C GLY A 324 21.63 -7.52 -0.52
N MET A 325 22.47 -6.78 0.19
CA MET A 325 21.99 -5.61 0.92
C MET A 325 22.06 -4.43 -0.05
N PRO A 326 20.93 -3.84 -0.50
CA PRO A 326 20.98 -2.50 -1.04
C PRO A 326 21.72 -1.61 -0.02
N SER A 327 22.56 -0.71 -0.51
CA SER A 327 23.37 0.17 0.33
C SER A 327 22.47 0.86 1.35
N ARG A 328 22.70 0.57 2.65
CA ARG A 328 21.85 0.90 3.82
C ARG A 328 20.59 0.05 3.89
N MET A 329 20.14 -0.22 5.13
CA MET A 329 18.74 -0.55 5.38
C MET A 329 17.93 0.30 4.41
N ARG A 330 17.11 -0.30 3.53
CA ARG A 330 15.97 0.43 2.99
C ARG A 330 15.48 1.19 4.21
N PRO A 331 15.39 2.54 4.19
CA PRO A 331 14.63 3.20 5.23
C PRO A 331 13.41 2.29 5.35
N VAL A 332 13.13 1.71 6.54
CA VAL A 332 11.79 1.15 6.79
C VAL A 332 10.92 2.14 6.08
N GLN A 333 10.20 1.75 5.01
CA GLN A 333 9.48 2.73 4.22
C GLN A 333 8.53 3.33 5.24
N LYS A 334 9.00 4.44 5.80
CA LYS A 334 8.34 5.17 6.83
C LYS A 334 7.22 5.67 5.99
N GLY A 335 6.03 5.16 6.27
CA GLY A 335 4.85 5.70 5.63
C GLY A 335 4.87 7.22 5.78
N THR A 336 3.95 7.88 5.13
CA THR A 336 3.70 9.29 5.43
C THR A 336 3.69 9.48 6.94
N LEU A 337 4.15 10.65 7.41
CA LEU A 337 4.15 10.97 8.84
C LEU A 337 2.80 10.63 9.49
N GLY A 338 1.70 10.83 8.76
CA GLY A 338 0.35 10.42 9.16
C GLY A 338 0.19 8.91 9.39
N ARG A 339 0.70 8.05 8.50
CA ARG A 339 0.68 6.59 8.68
C ARG A 339 1.57 6.14 9.84
N GLU A 340 2.74 6.73 10.01
CA GLU A 340 3.60 6.42 11.16
C GLU A 340 2.91 6.76 12.49
N ILE A 341 2.32 7.96 12.58
CA ILE A 341 1.55 8.39 13.76
C ILE A 341 0.33 7.48 13.98
N SER A 342 -0.40 7.13 12.92
CA SER A 342 -1.54 6.21 12.99
C SER A 342 -1.13 4.83 13.53
N ASN A 343 0.01 4.29 13.07
CA ASN A 343 0.51 2.98 13.49
C ASN A 343 0.85 2.91 14.98
N LEU A 344 1.26 4.02 15.61
CA LEU A 344 1.49 4.08 17.05
C LEU A 344 0.23 3.76 17.87
N TRP A 345 -0.96 3.99 17.32
CA TRP A 345 -2.21 3.55 17.97
C TRP A 345 -2.29 2.02 18.12
N LYS A 346 -1.75 1.27 17.15
CA LYS A 346 -1.76 -0.20 17.13
C LYS A 346 -0.60 -0.79 17.92
N THR A 347 0.63 -0.31 17.69
CA THR A 347 1.81 -0.90 18.32
C THR A 347 1.91 -0.58 19.81
N LYS A 348 1.39 0.59 20.22
CA LYS A 348 1.47 1.09 21.61
C LYS A 348 2.91 1.22 22.13
N ASP A 349 3.89 1.37 21.23
CA ASP A 349 5.28 1.59 21.61
C ASP A 349 5.44 2.97 22.27
N ASP A 350 6.19 3.07 23.37
CA ASP A 350 6.50 4.34 24.05
C ASP A 350 5.29 5.15 24.56
N VAL A 351 4.15 4.49 24.84
CA VAL A 351 3.01 5.13 25.51
C VAL A 351 3.40 5.70 26.88
N ASP A 352 2.97 6.93 27.15
CA ASP A 352 3.37 7.71 28.34
C ASP A 352 2.16 8.28 29.11
N VAL A 353 0.93 7.87 28.74
CA VAL A 353 -0.31 8.13 29.47
C VAL A 353 -1.26 6.94 29.44
N THR A 354 -1.95 6.71 30.55
CA THR A 354 -3.03 5.71 30.69
C THR A 354 -4.28 6.37 31.23
N PHE A 355 -5.41 6.17 30.54
CA PHE A 355 -6.74 6.58 30.98
C PHE A 355 -7.51 5.40 31.56
N SER A 356 -8.34 5.65 32.55
CA SER A 356 -9.29 4.70 33.14
C SER A 356 -10.71 5.17 32.83
N VAL A 357 -11.46 4.39 32.05
CA VAL A 357 -12.82 4.71 31.58
C VAL A 357 -13.71 3.50 31.83
N GLU A 358 -14.77 3.64 32.61
CA GLU A 358 -15.66 2.52 33.00
C GLU A 358 -14.89 1.30 33.57
N GLY A 359 -13.80 1.55 34.33
CA GLY A 359 -12.93 0.52 34.89
C GLY A 359 -12.01 -0.19 33.89
N LYS A 360 -12.10 0.14 32.59
CA LYS A 360 -11.18 -0.32 31.53
C LYS A 360 -10.08 0.71 31.30
N THR A 361 -8.96 0.27 30.73
CA THR A 361 -7.79 1.14 30.50
C THR A 361 -7.53 1.38 29.03
N ILE A 362 -7.13 2.61 28.68
CA ILE A 362 -6.67 2.98 27.33
C ILE A 362 -5.31 3.67 27.44
N THR A 363 -4.31 3.18 26.72
CA THR A 363 -2.96 3.77 26.65
C THR A 363 -2.78 4.62 25.40
N ALA A 364 -2.04 5.72 25.54
CA ALA A 364 -1.78 6.68 24.47
C ALA A 364 -0.47 7.48 24.69
N HIS A 365 -0.16 8.37 23.75
CA HIS A 365 1.02 9.24 23.73
C HIS A 365 0.61 10.70 23.96
N LYS A 366 1.08 11.33 25.05
CA LYS A 366 0.82 12.73 25.39
C LYS A 366 1.18 13.67 24.25
N LEU A 367 2.30 13.44 23.57
CA LEU A 367 2.74 14.32 22.48
C LEU A 367 1.72 14.41 21.34
N ILE A 368 1.14 13.28 20.93
CA ILE A 368 0.12 13.22 19.89
C ILE A 368 -1.17 13.89 20.40
N LEU A 369 -1.59 13.59 21.62
CA LEU A 369 -2.80 14.19 22.18
C LEU A 369 -2.69 15.72 22.32
N LYS A 370 -1.55 16.24 22.80
CA LYS A 370 -1.30 17.69 22.93
C LYS A 370 -1.28 18.40 21.59
N SER A 371 -0.73 17.76 20.54
CA SER A 371 -0.64 18.38 19.22
C SER A 371 -1.97 18.39 18.46
N ARG A 372 -2.87 17.47 18.79
CA ARG A 372 -4.14 17.25 18.08
C ARG A 372 -5.36 17.77 18.83
N SER A 373 -5.22 18.18 20.10
CA SER A 373 -6.33 18.61 20.94
C SER A 373 -5.90 19.65 21.96
N ASP A 374 -6.51 20.84 21.89
CA ASP A 374 -6.29 21.92 22.86
C ASP A 374 -6.70 21.52 24.28
N TYR A 375 -7.72 20.65 24.41
CA TYR A 375 -8.12 20.08 25.70
C TYR A 375 -6.96 19.30 26.33
N PHE A 376 -6.35 18.38 25.58
CA PHE A 376 -5.20 17.62 26.07
C PHE A 376 -3.94 18.48 26.21
N ALA A 377 -3.75 19.49 25.34
CA ALA A 377 -2.66 20.45 25.48
C ALA A 377 -2.71 21.16 26.84
N LYS A 378 -3.90 21.61 27.25
CA LYS A 378 -4.16 22.22 28.57
C LYS A 378 -4.04 21.20 29.70
N MET A 379 -4.67 20.03 29.56
CA MET A 379 -4.64 18.95 30.55
C MET A 379 -3.19 18.52 30.89
N PHE A 380 -2.30 18.52 29.90
CA PHE A 380 -0.89 18.16 30.04
C PHE A 380 0.05 19.37 30.07
N SER A 381 -0.46 20.56 30.37
CA SER A 381 0.34 21.75 30.64
C SER A 381 0.64 21.86 32.15
N ASN A 382 1.65 22.64 32.52
CA ASN A 382 2.23 22.73 33.88
C ASN A 382 1.27 23.28 34.97
N GLU A 383 -0.04 23.34 34.72
CA GLU A 383 -1.07 23.84 35.64
C GLU A 383 -1.92 22.73 36.28
N TRP A 384 -1.83 21.48 35.80
CA TRP A 384 -2.53 20.33 36.40
C TRP A 384 -1.53 19.44 37.13
N THR A 385 -1.19 19.83 38.36
CA THR A 385 -0.31 19.09 39.28
C THR A 385 -1.04 17.93 39.96
N GLU A 386 -1.49 16.92 39.22
CA GLU A 386 -1.75 15.62 39.81
C GLU A 386 -0.77 14.58 39.29
N THR A 387 0.16 14.23 40.19
CA THR A 387 1.12 13.13 40.11
C THR A 387 2.33 13.33 39.22
N ALA A 388 3.05 14.44 39.44
CA ALA A 388 4.50 14.43 39.27
C ALA A 388 5.10 13.39 40.23
N GLY A 389 5.19 12.12 39.80
CA GLY A 389 5.85 11.08 40.59
C GLY A 389 5.65 9.63 40.19
N SER A 390 4.71 9.26 39.31
CA SER A 390 4.54 7.85 38.95
C SER A 390 4.12 7.66 37.50
N PHE A 391 4.92 6.87 36.77
CA PHE A 391 4.60 6.31 35.45
C PHE A 391 3.28 5.49 35.46
N TYR A 392 2.71 5.24 36.66
CA TYR A 392 1.55 4.37 36.90
C TYR A 392 0.25 5.09 37.31
N SER A 393 0.21 6.42 37.39
CA SER A 393 -1.05 7.12 37.74
C SER A 393 -2.01 7.12 36.54
N LYS A 394 -3.14 6.41 36.66
CA LYS A 394 -4.20 6.40 35.65
C LYS A 394 -5.05 7.67 35.77
N ILE A 395 -5.31 8.33 34.64
CA ILE A 395 -6.23 9.47 34.57
C ILE A 395 -7.66 8.93 34.48
N GLU A 396 -8.51 9.24 35.46
CA GLU A 396 -9.89 8.81 35.46
C GLU A 396 -10.75 9.71 34.54
N ILE A 397 -11.42 9.11 33.57
CA ILE A 397 -12.42 9.78 32.73
C ILE A 397 -13.81 9.40 33.23
N LYS A 398 -14.55 10.41 33.71
CA LYS A 398 -15.91 10.27 34.24
C LYS A 398 -16.95 10.62 33.17
N ASP A 399 -18.17 10.13 33.36
CA ASP A 399 -19.36 10.48 32.56
C ASP A 399 -19.21 10.26 31.04
N THR A 400 -18.30 9.37 30.63
CA THR A 400 -18.03 9.03 29.22
C THR A 400 -17.92 7.52 29.08
N LYS A 401 -18.59 6.96 28.08
CA LYS A 401 -18.49 5.52 27.77
C LYS A 401 -17.10 5.19 27.23
N PHE A 402 -16.60 4.00 27.53
CA PHE A 402 -15.29 3.54 27.04
C PHE A 402 -15.18 3.67 25.52
N VAL A 403 -16.19 3.19 24.78
CA VAL A 403 -16.21 3.20 23.31
C VAL A 403 -16.20 4.62 22.73
N THR A 404 -16.79 5.58 23.42
CA THR A 404 -16.84 6.98 22.98
C THR A 404 -15.49 7.65 23.17
N PHE A 405 -14.86 7.43 24.33
CA PHE A 405 -13.53 7.98 24.60
C PHE A 405 -12.45 7.33 23.73
N GLU A 406 -12.54 6.01 23.50
CA GLU A 406 -11.67 5.28 22.58
C GLU A 406 -11.79 5.84 21.16
N ALA A 407 -13.00 6.07 20.65
CA ALA A 407 -13.21 6.65 19.33
C ALA A 407 -12.68 8.09 19.22
N PHE A 408 -12.79 8.88 20.30
CA PHE A 408 -12.20 10.22 20.35
C PHE A 408 -10.67 10.15 20.22
N LEU A 409 -10.02 9.30 21.01
CA LEU A 409 -8.57 9.10 20.90
C LEU A 409 -8.19 8.54 19.54
N PHE A 410 -8.94 7.58 19.00
CA PHE A 410 -8.70 7.03 17.67
C PHE A 410 -8.71 8.13 16.60
N TYR A 411 -9.67 9.05 16.64
CA TYR A 411 -9.73 10.18 15.71
C TYR A 411 -8.45 11.00 15.76
N LEU A 412 -7.91 11.29 16.95
CA LEU A 412 -6.70 12.09 17.10
C LEU A 412 -5.47 11.45 16.41
N TYR A 413 -5.46 10.13 16.23
CA TYR A 413 -4.38 9.40 15.54
C TYR A 413 -4.61 9.27 14.04
N HIS A 414 -5.85 9.24 13.57
CA HIS A 414 -6.20 8.81 12.20
C HIS A 414 -6.99 9.84 11.38
N ASP A 415 -7.47 10.93 11.99
CA ASP A 415 -8.41 11.91 11.40
C ASP A 415 -9.67 11.26 10.80
N LYS A 416 -10.11 10.16 11.41
CA LYS A 416 -11.28 9.37 10.98
C LYS A 416 -12.17 9.05 12.16
N VAL A 417 -13.48 9.19 11.97
CA VAL A 417 -14.48 8.68 12.90
C VAL A 417 -14.69 7.19 12.61
N THR A 418 -14.39 6.31 13.58
CA THR A 418 -14.56 4.86 13.43
C THR A 418 -15.29 4.25 14.61
N PHE A 419 -16.30 3.43 14.33
CA PHE A 419 -16.94 2.53 15.29
C PHE A 419 -17.09 1.15 14.64
N SER A 420 -16.78 0.09 15.37
CA SER A 420 -16.96 -1.30 14.90
C SER A 420 -18.44 -1.68 14.73
N GLU A 421 -19.34 -0.95 15.41
CA GLU A 421 -20.79 -1.10 15.34
C GLU A 421 -21.41 0.29 15.06
N TYR A 422 -21.87 0.55 13.84
CA TYR A 422 -22.48 1.83 13.45
C TYR A 422 -23.86 2.03 14.11
N LYS A 423 -23.87 2.43 15.38
CA LYS A 423 -25.06 2.96 16.07
C LYS A 423 -24.99 4.48 16.09
N TYR A 424 -26.06 5.13 15.62
CA TYR A 424 -26.15 6.60 15.54
C TYR A 424 -26.00 7.25 16.92
N GLU A 425 -26.33 6.53 17.98
CA GLU A 425 -26.12 6.91 19.38
C GLU A 425 -24.64 7.05 19.71
N SER A 426 -23.77 6.14 19.27
CA SER A 426 -22.33 6.20 19.52
C SER A 426 -21.69 7.40 18.82
N ILE A 427 -22.11 7.68 17.58
CA ILE A 427 -21.66 8.85 16.82
C ILE A 427 -22.13 10.14 17.49
N PHE A 428 -23.37 10.14 18.00
CA PHE A 428 -23.92 11.26 18.74
C PHE A 428 -23.20 11.49 20.07
N ASP A 429 -22.88 10.43 20.82
CA ASP A 429 -22.10 10.49 22.06
C ASP A 429 -20.69 11.05 21.78
N LEU A 430 -20.05 10.67 20.68
CA LEU A 430 -18.76 11.23 20.26
C LEU A 430 -18.87 12.70 19.86
N MET A 431 -19.94 13.09 19.17
CA MET A 431 -20.20 14.49 18.86
C MET A 431 -20.30 15.34 20.13
N LYS A 432 -21.01 14.84 21.16
CA LYS A 432 -21.12 15.50 22.47
C LYS A 432 -19.78 15.59 23.19
N LEU A 433 -19.01 14.51 23.20
CA LEU A 433 -17.68 14.51 23.81
C LEU A 433 -16.73 15.46 23.09
N ALA A 434 -16.79 15.52 21.76
CA ALA A 434 -16.00 16.42 20.97
C ALA A 434 -16.33 17.89 21.26
N ASP A 435 -17.61 18.23 21.39
CA ASP A 435 -18.04 19.58 21.78
C ASP A 435 -17.53 19.94 23.19
N SER A 436 -17.67 19.04 24.18
CA SER A 436 -17.20 19.29 25.55
C SER A 436 -15.67 19.46 25.64
N TYR A 437 -14.92 18.81 24.75
CA TYR A 437 -13.47 18.93 24.64
C TYR A 437 -13.02 20.01 23.64
N CYS A 438 -13.96 20.83 23.14
CA CYS A 438 -13.71 21.89 22.15
C CYS A 438 -13.07 21.41 20.82
N ALA A 439 -13.22 20.13 20.49
CA ALA A 439 -12.74 19.51 19.24
C ALA A 439 -13.77 19.72 18.11
N THR A 440 -13.88 20.97 17.65
CA THR A 440 -14.91 21.42 16.70
C THR A 440 -14.88 20.68 15.35
N ASN A 441 -13.71 20.24 14.90
CA ASN A 441 -13.55 19.42 13.71
C ASN A 441 -14.24 18.05 13.84
N ILE A 442 -14.02 17.36 14.95
CA ILE A 442 -14.63 16.05 15.25
C ILE A 442 -16.14 16.19 15.37
N ALA A 443 -16.61 17.18 16.15
CA ALA A 443 -18.04 17.44 16.34
C ALA A 443 -18.74 17.70 14.99
N ARG A 444 -18.12 18.52 14.12
CA ARG A 444 -18.64 18.82 12.78
C ARG A 444 -18.68 17.60 11.87
N ASP A 445 -17.67 16.73 11.93
CA ASP A 445 -17.64 15.53 11.09
C ASP A 445 -18.66 14.48 11.57
N CYS A 446 -18.83 14.32 12.88
CA CYS A 446 -19.93 13.54 13.46
C CYS A 446 -21.30 14.09 13.02
N GLU A 447 -21.50 15.42 13.08
CA GLU A 447 -22.75 16.07 12.66
C GLU A 447 -23.07 15.77 11.18
N LYS A 448 -22.06 15.83 10.29
CA LYS A 448 -22.21 15.48 8.87
C LYS A 448 -22.59 14.02 8.67
N ILE A 449 -21.99 13.10 9.42
CA ILE A 449 -22.29 11.66 9.33
C ILE A 449 -23.73 11.41 9.76
N LEU A 450 -24.15 11.97 10.91
CA LEU A 450 -25.52 11.87 11.41
C LEU A 450 -26.53 12.46 10.42
N MET A 451 -26.24 13.61 9.83
CA MET A 451 -27.10 14.24 8.82
C MET A 451 -27.27 13.39 7.55
N ARG A 452 -26.23 12.65 7.14
CA ARG A 452 -26.31 11.73 5.99
C ARG A 452 -27.05 10.44 6.32
N GLY A 453 -27.01 10.01 7.59
CA GLY A 453 -27.61 8.78 8.08
C GLY A 453 -29.03 8.92 8.63
N ILE A 454 -29.70 10.07 8.49
CA ILE A 454 -31.07 10.26 9.00
C ILE A 454 -32.03 9.27 8.33
N ASN A 455 -32.77 8.51 9.14
CA ASN A 455 -33.76 7.54 8.69
C ASN A 455 -34.94 7.46 9.68
N THR A 456 -35.92 6.59 9.42
CA THR A 456 -37.11 6.47 10.28
C THR A 456 -36.86 5.88 11.66
N GLU A 457 -35.76 5.14 11.83
CA GLU A 457 -35.37 4.51 13.10
C GLU A 457 -34.73 5.52 14.04
N ASN A 458 -33.89 6.42 13.52
CA ASN A 458 -33.09 7.32 14.34
C ASN A 458 -33.64 8.76 14.45
N ALA A 459 -34.59 9.16 13.61
CA ALA A 459 -35.00 10.57 13.52
C ALA A 459 -35.54 11.14 14.85
N PHE A 460 -36.33 10.38 15.61
CA PHE A 460 -36.86 10.85 16.89
C PHE A 460 -35.75 11.01 17.94
N PHE A 461 -34.80 10.06 17.99
CA PHE A 461 -33.63 10.18 18.86
C PHE A 461 -32.80 11.42 18.51
N LEU A 462 -32.51 11.63 17.21
CA LEU A 462 -31.67 12.73 16.78
C LEU A 462 -32.33 14.10 17.04
N VAL A 463 -33.62 14.26 16.74
CA VAL A 463 -34.31 15.54 16.97
C VAL A 463 -34.42 15.88 18.46
N ARG A 464 -34.65 14.85 19.30
CA ARG A 464 -34.75 15.03 20.75
C ARG A 464 -33.43 15.51 21.35
N ASN A 465 -32.31 15.03 20.84
CA ASN A 465 -31.01 15.28 21.45
C ASN A 465 -30.20 16.40 20.78
N ALA A 466 -30.42 16.70 19.49
CA ALA A 466 -29.62 17.68 18.74
C ALA A 466 -29.56 19.08 19.38
N ALA A 467 -30.68 19.57 19.91
CA ALA A 467 -30.73 20.85 20.62
C ALA A 467 -29.83 20.86 21.86
N SER A 468 -29.84 19.78 22.65
CA SER A 468 -29.00 19.64 23.86
C SER A 468 -27.50 19.54 23.56
N ALA A 469 -27.13 19.27 22.30
CA ALA A 469 -25.75 19.17 21.84
C ALA A 469 -25.33 20.37 20.98
N ASN A 470 -26.11 21.46 20.98
CA ASN A 470 -25.86 22.65 20.16
C ASN A 470 -25.69 22.35 18.64
N ALA A 471 -26.27 21.24 18.17
CA ALA A 471 -26.14 20.75 16.79
C ALA A 471 -27.29 21.28 15.92
N LEU A 472 -27.30 22.60 15.69
CA LEU A 472 -28.41 23.31 15.03
C LEU A 472 -28.64 22.86 13.58
N ASN A 473 -27.58 22.48 12.85
CA ASN A 473 -27.73 22.01 11.46
C ASN A 473 -28.37 20.62 11.42
N LEU A 474 -27.92 19.72 12.30
CA LEU A 474 -28.54 18.41 12.48
C LEU A 474 -30.00 18.55 12.90
N GLU A 475 -30.29 19.39 13.90
CA GLU A 475 -31.65 19.64 14.37
C GLU A 475 -32.57 20.07 13.21
N GLY A 476 -32.15 21.06 12.42
CA GLY A 476 -32.93 21.56 11.29
C GLY A 476 -33.16 20.50 10.20
N LYS A 477 -32.14 19.69 9.88
CA LYS A 477 -32.27 18.62 8.88
C LYS A 477 -33.17 17.49 9.35
N VAL A 478 -33.05 17.07 10.60
CA VAL A 478 -33.88 15.99 11.17
C VAL A 478 -35.33 16.45 11.28
N LEU A 479 -35.60 17.67 11.75
CA LEU A 479 -36.95 18.26 11.76
C LEU A 479 -37.60 18.24 10.38
N LYS A 480 -36.86 18.66 9.34
CA LYS A 480 -37.33 18.61 7.95
C LYS A 480 -37.63 17.18 7.51
N PHE A 481 -36.75 16.23 7.80
CA PHE A 481 -36.96 14.83 7.46
C PHE A 481 -38.24 14.26 8.10
N ILE A 482 -38.48 14.52 9.39
CA ILE A 482 -39.66 14.03 10.10
C ILE A 482 -40.94 14.63 9.49
N LEU A 483 -40.94 15.95 9.19
CA LEU A 483 -42.07 16.62 8.54
C LEU A 483 -42.38 16.05 7.15
N ASP A 484 -41.35 15.82 6.34
CA ASP A 484 -41.49 15.31 4.97
C ASP A 484 -41.89 13.81 4.96
N ASN A 485 -41.65 13.06 6.05
CA ASN A 485 -42.01 11.63 6.21
C ASN A 485 -43.15 11.37 7.21
N ARG A 486 -43.97 12.40 7.52
CA ARG A 486 -44.99 12.34 8.58
C ARG A 486 -45.97 11.16 8.53
N VAL A 487 -46.31 10.70 7.33
CA VAL A 487 -47.21 9.55 7.12
C VAL A 487 -46.50 8.23 7.45
N ARG A 488 -45.25 8.06 7.02
CA ARG A 488 -44.45 6.85 7.28
C ARG A 488 -44.12 6.70 8.77
N LEU A 489 -43.95 7.82 9.45
CA LEU A 489 -43.66 7.89 10.88
C LEU A 489 -44.93 7.87 11.77
N ASN A 490 -46.12 7.63 11.19
CA ASN A 490 -47.41 7.58 11.88
C ASN A 490 -47.76 8.82 12.75
N LEU A 491 -47.14 9.98 12.51
CA LEU A 491 -47.35 11.19 13.33
C LEU A 491 -48.81 11.65 13.40
N THR A 492 -49.60 11.42 12.35
CA THR A 492 -51.02 11.81 12.30
C THR A 492 -51.93 10.88 13.11
N LYS A 493 -51.42 9.73 13.57
CA LYS A 493 -52.16 8.72 14.34
C LYS A 493 -51.67 8.60 15.79
N SER A 494 -50.53 9.19 16.13
CA SER A 494 -49.95 9.17 17.47
C SER A 494 -50.61 10.17 18.42
N SER A 495 -50.69 9.85 19.71
CA SER A 495 -51.21 10.79 20.71
C SER A 495 -50.15 11.84 21.08
N LEU A 496 -50.59 12.99 21.60
CA LEU A 496 -49.68 14.06 22.04
C LEU A 496 -48.67 13.59 23.12
N PRO A 497 -49.07 12.79 24.13
CA PRO A 497 -48.12 12.17 25.06
C PRO A 497 -47.03 11.34 24.38
N ASP A 498 -47.39 10.49 23.41
CA ASP A 498 -46.43 9.63 22.71
C ASP A 498 -45.40 10.47 21.93
N LEU A 499 -45.85 11.55 21.29
CA LEU A 499 -44.97 12.46 20.56
C LEU A 499 -44.02 13.19 21.50
N ILE A 500 -44.49 13.66 22.66
CA ILE A 500 -43.63 14.28 23.68
C ILE A 500 -42.60 13.26 24.18
N GLU A 501 -43.00 12.01 24.38
CA GLU A 501 -42.09 10.94 24.79
C GLU A 501 -41.00 10.68 23.74
N TRP A 502 -41.33 10.63 22.45
CA TRP A 502 -40.36 10.30 21.40
C TRP A 502 -39.40 11.44 21.07
N MET A 503 -39.92 12.66 20.86
CA MET A 503 -39.10 13.80 20.38
C MET A 503 -38.80 14.85 21.45
N GLY A 504 -39.48 14.84 22.59
CA GLY A 504 -39.38 15.88 23.60
C GLY A 504 -40.23 17.12 23.29
N GLN A 505 -40.61 17.83 24.35
CA GLN A 505 -41.52 18.99 24.27
C GLN A 505 -40.97 20.11 23.37
N GLU A 506 -39.67 20.38 23.42
CA GLU A 506 -39.06 21.49 22.67
C GLU A 506 -39.07 21.24 21.16
N ALA A 507 -38.67 20.04 20.72
CA ALA A 507 -38.71 19.65 19.32
C ALA A 507 -40.15 19.67 18.78
N LEU A 508 -41.11 19.21 19.58
CA LEU A 508 -42.53 19.23 19.23
C LEU A 508 -43.06 20.66 19.05
N ASN A 509 -42.69 21.60 19.93
CA ASN A 509 -43.05 23.00 19.79
C ASN A 509 -42.47 23.63 18.51
N LYS A 510 -41.19 23.35 18.21
CA LYS A 510 -40.54 23.80 16.96
C LYS A 510 -41.23 23.21 15.72
N MET A 511 -41.64 21.96 15.79
CA MET A 511 -42.38 21.29 14.73
C MET A 511 -43.78 21.89 14.50
N ALA A 512 -44.52 22.15 15.58
CA ALA A 512 -45.84 22.79 15.51
C ALA A 512 -45.75 24.18 14.86
N LEU A 513 -44.74 24.98 15.25
CA LEU A 513 -44.45 26.27 14.61
C LEU A 513 -44.09 26.12 13.13
N ALA A 514 -43.29 25.12 12.77
CA ALA A 514 -42.92 24.85 11.38
C ALA A 514 -44.11 24.41 10.51
N MET A 515 -45.07 23.67 11.09
CA MET A 515 -46.31 23.31 10.41
C MET A 515 -47.22 24.52 10.20
N LEU A 516 -47.35 25.41 11.19
CA LEU A 516 -48.14 26.64 11.08
C LEU A 516 -47.60 27.62 10.03
N ARG A 517 -46.28 27.63 9.78
CA ARG A 517 -45.64 28.46 8.74
C ARG A 517 -45.75 27.92 7.32
N ARG A 518 -46.18 26.66 7.14
CA ARG A 518 -46.38 26.01 5.83
C ARG A 518 -47.83 26.11 5.32
N TYR A 519 -48.73 26.77 6.07
CA TYR A 519 -50.12 27.04 5.69
C TYR A 519 -50.37 28.52 5.43
#